data_AF-A0A7G2TJV2-F1
#
_entry.id   AF-A0A7G2TJV2-F1
#
_cell.length_a   1.000
_cell.length_b   1.000
_cell.length_c   1.000
_cell.angle_alpha   90.00
_cell.angle_beta   90.00
_cell.angle_gamma   90.00
#
_symmetry.space_group_name_H-M   'P 1'
#
loop_
_entity.id
_entity.type
_entity.pdbx_description
1 polymer ?
#
loop_
_entity_poly.entity_id
_entity_poly.type
_entity_poly.pdbx_seq_one_letter_code
_entity_poly.pdbx_strand_id
1 'polypeptide(L)'
;MTRFTAGISALVLALVPLSGPLAAQDDPMALQRCVWSCLANFGPNNNPAYHACVERVCSGLSEGGGGGGGQQQAQGDPTRGWVTGRTGSGVGYAGVDGVRGKTGLYYFCGRGQSFLRVIGIDGGERGMIVEVDGQQFPLRFSPNGQNQPESTLAYSDPVIQALQGGSRVRVLTYDGPVVVDAPLSGSSRALAQVISSC
;
A
#
# COMPACT_ATOMS: atom_id res chain seq x y z
N MET A 1 -0.86 -77.03 19.95
CA MET A 1 -0.46 -76.57 21.29
C MET A 1 0.07 -75.15 21.07
N THR A 2 -0.51 -74.04 21.52
CA THR A 2 -1.24 -73.74 22.75
C THR A 2 -2.08 -72.47 22.49
N ARG A 3 -3.27 -72.38 23.09
CA ARG A 3 -4.19 -71.24 22.99
C ARG A 3 -3.66 -70.03 23.76
N PHE A 4 -3.96 -68.81 23.33
CA PHE A 4 -4.39 -67.74 24.25
C PHE A 4 -5.42 -66.81 23.61
N THR A 5 -6.60 -66.86 24.24
CA THR A 5 -7.78 -66.01 24.16
C THR A 5 -7.56 -64.60 24.73
N ALA A 6 -8.56 -63.74 24.46
CA ALA A 6 -8.93 -62.48 25.13
C ALA A 6 -8.39 -61.21 24.46
N GLY A 7 -9.19 -60.19 24.19
CA GLY A 7 -10.58 -59.98 24.52
C GLY A 7 -11.12 -58.77 23.76
N ILE A 8 -12.40 -58.86 23.41
CA ILE A 8 -13.20 -57.78 22.85
C ILE A 8 -13.40 -56.74 23.96
N SER A 9 -12.90 -55.53 23.74
CA SER A 9 -13.34 -54.34 24.48
C SER A 9 -13.77 -53.31 23.46
N ALA A 10 -15.08 -53.25 23.25
CA ALA A 10 -15.75 -52.16 22.57
C ALA A 10 -15.61 -50.91 23.44
N LEU A 11 -14.75 -49.97 23.04
CA LEU A 11 -14.74 -48.62 23.56
C LEU A 11 -15.24 -47.70 22.43
N VAL A 12 -16.53 -47.43 22.43
CA VAL A 12 -17.15 -46.41 21.60
C VAL A 12 -16.66 -45.06 22.13
N LEU A 13 -15.59 -44.52 21.52
CA LEU A 13 -15.21 -43.12 21.72
C LEU A 13 -16.18 -42.24 20.94
N ALA A 14 -17.06 -41.56 21.67
CA ALA A 14 -17.86 -40.46 21.15
C ALA A 14 -16.91 -39.35 20.65
N LEU A 15 -16.89 -39.11 19.34
CA LEU A 15 -16.29 -37.93 18.74
C LEU A 15 -17.15 -36.70 19.08
N VAL A 16 -16.70 -35.93 20.07
CA VAL A 16 -17.21 -34.58 20.34
C VAL A 16 -16.45 -33.61 19.44
N PRO A 17 -17.11 -32.84 18.54
CA PRO A 17 -16.45 -31.75 17.84
C PRO A 17 -16.20 -30.62 18.84
N LEU A 18 -14.93 -30.44 19.22
CA LEU A 18 -14.44 -29.23 19.87
C LEU A 18 -14.42 -28.09 18.83
N SER A 19 -15.59 -27.49 18.59
CA SER A 19 -15.70 -26.17 17.97
C SER A 19 -15.32 -25.12 19.02
N GLY A 20 -14.03 -24.98 19.29
CA GLY A 20 -13.51 -23.90 20.12
C GLY A 20 -13.55 -22.58 19.35
N PRO A 21 -14.01 -21.46 19.94
CA PRO A 21 -13.79 -20.15 19.36
C PRO A 21 -12.28 -19.87 19.42
N LEU A 22 -11.67 -19.53 18.29
CA LEU A 22 -10.35 -18.91 18.28
C LEU A 22 -10.47 -17.56 19.00
N ALA A 23 -10.13 -17.55 20.29
CA ALA A 23 -9.83 -16.33 21.01
C ALA A 23 -8.57 -15.73 20.37
N ALA A 24 -8.69 -14.53 19.82
CA ALA A 24 -7.56 -13.74 19.38
C ALA A 24 -6.62 -13.53 20.59
N GLN A 25 -5.48 -14.24 20.60
CA GLN A 25 -4.40 -13.92 21.51
C GLN A 25 -3.81 -12.59 21.06
N ASP A 26 -3.89 -11.59 21.93
CA ASP A 26 -3.08 -10.38 21.83
C ASP A 26 -1.60 -10.80 21.81
N ASP A 27 -1.00 -10.76 20.63
CA ASP A 27 0.37 -11.21 20.38
C ASP A 27 1.34 -10.02 20.61
N PRO A 28 1.97 -9.86 21.79
CA PRO A 28 2.90 -8.75 22.04
C PRO A 28 4.10 -8.77 21.08
N MET A 29 4.36 -9.92 20.46
CA MET A 29 5.37 -10.11 19.43
C MET A 29 4.97 -9.49 18.08
N ALA A 30 3.68 -9.26 17.80
CA ALA A 30 3.23 -8.65 16.54
C ALA A 30 3.64 -7.18 16.46
N LEU A 31 3.47 -6.44 17.56
CA LEU A 31 3.93 -5.05 17.67
C LEU A 31 5.45 -4.97 17.51
N GLN A 32 6.20 -5.82 18.22
CA GLN A 32 7.67 -5.85 18.15
C GLN A 32 8.18 -6.17 16.74
N ARG A 33 7.58 -7.14 16.04
CA ARG A 33 7.91 -7.45 14.64
C ARG A 33 7.63 -6.29 13.70
N CYS A 34 6.55 -5.56 13.92
CA CYS A 34 6.21 -4.37 13.14
C CYS A 34 7.26 -3.25 13.32
N VAL A 35 7.62 -2.97 14.59
CA VAL A 35 8.62 -1.95 14.92
C VAL A 35 9.99 -2.30 14.34
N TRP A 36 10.40 -3.57 14.40
CA TRP A 36 11.66 -4.02 13.79
C TRP A 36 11.65 -3.94 12.27
N SER A 37 10.51 -4.22 11.62
CA SER A 37 10.37 -4.00 10.18
C SER A 37 10.55 -2.53 9.81
N CYS A 38 9.95 -1.60 10.56
CA CYS A 38 10.16 -0.17 10.36
C CYS A 38 11.61 0.25 10.61
N LEU A 39 12.25 -0.28 11.65
CA LEU A 39 13.65 0.04 11.98
C LEU A 39 14.62 -0.46 10.89
N ALA A 40 14.36 -1.65 10.33
CA ALA A 40 15.18 -2.20 9.25
C ALA A 40 15.07 -1.39 7.95
N ASN A 41 13.89 -0.84 7.64
CA ASN A 41 13.64 -0.11 6.39
C ASN A 41 14.01 1.37 6.47
N PHE A 42 13.81 2.01 7.63
CA PHE A 42 13.97 3.45 7.77
C PHE A 42 15.13 3.83 8.70
N GLY A 43 15.81 2.88 9.32
CA GLY A 43 16.93 3.15 10.22
C GLY A 43 16.48 3.57 11.63
N PRO A 44 17.40 4.14 12.43
CA PRO A 44 17.22 4.28 13.88
C PRO A 44 16.07 5.22 14.28
N ASN A 45 15.65 5.11 15.55
CA ASN A 45 14.57 5.87 16.21
C ASN A 45 14.80 7.39 16.35
N ASN A 46 15.76 7.96 15.63
CA ASN A 46 15.91 9.40 15.47
C ASN A 46 15.54 9.85 14.05
N ASN A 47 15.11 8.91 13.19
CA ASN A 47 14.66 9.20 11.84
C ASN A 47 13.14 9.47 11.83
N PRO A 48 12.68 10.65 11.40
CA PRO A 48 11.23 10.94 11.29
C PRO A 48 10.48 9.98 10.37
N ALA A 49 11.15 9.38 9.37
CA ALA A 49 10.55 8.36 8.51
C ALA A 49 10.28 7.03 9.24
N TYR A 50 11.13 6.69 10.22
CA TYR A 50 10.91 5.55 11.11
C TYR A 50 9.67 5.79 11.97
N HIS A 51 9.54 6.97 12.60
CA HIS A 51 8.38 7.31 13.42
C HIS A 51 7.09 7.27 12.61
N ALA A 52 7.09 7.84 11.41
CA ALA A 52 5.95 7.79 10.51
C ALA A 52 5.59 6.36 10.05
N CYS A 53 6.57 5.44 9.96
CA CYS A 53 6.31 4.03 9.71
C CYS A 53 5.64 3.35 10.89
N VAL A 54 6.20 3.53 12.10
CA VAL A 54 5.66 2.92 13.33
C VAL A 54 4.24 3.40 13.60
N GLU A 55 3.98 4.71 13.47
CA GLU A 55 2.65 5.29 13.67
C GLU A 55 1.62 4.80 12.65
N ARG A 56 2.03 4.60 11.39
CA ARG A 56 1.11 4.14 10.34
C ARG A 56 0.82 2.65 10.43
N VAL A 57 1.83 1.84 10.72
CA VAL A 57 1.77 0.39 10.53
C VAL A 57 1.57 -0.35 11.84
N CYS A 58 2.07 0.21 12.95
CA CYS A 58 2.11 -0.49 14.24
C CYS A 58 1.08 0.04 15.26
N SER A 59 0.41 1.18 15.00
CA SER A 59 -0.48 1.86 15.96
C SER A 59 -1.76 1.09 16.34
N GLY A 60 -2.19 0.12 15.53
CA GLY A 60 -3.34 -0.74 15.84
C GLY A 60 -2.99 -2.03 16.56
N LEU A 61 -1.70 -2.26 16.88
CA LEU A 61 -1.21 -3.46 17.54
C LEU A 61 -0.94 -3.23 19.04
N SER A 62 -1.09 -1.99 19.50
CA SER A 62 -1.10 -1.63 20.92
C SER A 62 -2.55 -1.48 21.35
N GLU A 63 -2.93 -2.19 22.41
CA GLU A 63 -4.12 -1.99 23.23
C GLU A 63 -5.39 -2.76 22.84
N GLY A 64 -5.48 -3.98 23.38
CA GLY A 64 -6.71 -4.37 24.05
C GLY A 64 -7.05 -3.38 25.17
N GLY A 65 -8.19 -2.70 25.03
CA GLY A 65 -8.94 -2.08 26.14
C GLY A 65 -8.85 -0.56 26.31
N GLY A 66 -9.99 0.11 26.19
CA GLY A 66 -10.29 1.36 26.92
C GLY A 66 -10.30 2.63 26.07
N GLY A 67 -11.48 3.24 25.92
CA GLY A 67 -11.67 4.42 25.10
C GLY A 67 -11.16 5.73 25.69
N GLY A 68 -10.99 6.72 24.80
CA GLY A 68 -11.13 8.13 25.12
C GLY A 68 -9.98 9.05 24.66
N GLY A 69 -10.18 9.72 23.51
CA GLY A 69 -9.78 11.13 23.36
C GLY A 69 -8.60 11.48 22.43
N GLY A 70 -8.90 11.66 21.12
CA GLY A 70 -8.25 12.61 20.19
C GLY A 70 -6.82 12.27 19.70
N GLN A 71 -6.46 12.22 18.42
CA GLN A 71 -7.06 12.79 17.21
C GLN A 71 -6.90 11.85 16.00
N GLN A 72 -7.94 11.86 15.16
CA GLN A 72 -8.22 11.04 13.98
C GLN A 72 -7.02 10.48 13.19
N GLN A 73 -6.86 9.16 13.30
CA GLN A 73 -6.22 8.31 12.30
C GLN A 73 -7.03 8.31 11.01
N ALA A 74 -6.33 8.47 9.90
CA ALA A 74 -6.94 8.40 8.60
C ALA A 74 -6.84 6.92 8.11
N GLN A 75 -7.86 6.09 8.35
CA GLN A 75 -8.15 4.80 7.65
C GLN A 75 -8.50 5.01 6.17
N GLY A 76 -7.79 4.42 5.21
CA GLY A 76 -8.05 4.60 3.76
C GLY A 76 -9.49 4.25 3.36
N ASP A 77 -10.35 5.25 3.33
CA ASP A 77 -11.66 5.24 2.71
C ASP A 77 -11.45 5.27 1.18
N PRO A 78 -12.11 4.45 0.36
CA PRO A 78 -12.09 4.58 -1.11
C PRO A 78 -12.62 5.93 -1.63
N THR A 79 -13.14 6.81 -0.76
CA THR A 79 -13.40 8.24 -1.03
C THR A 79 -12.19 9.16 -0.76
N ARG A 80 -11.06 8.63 -0.25
CA ARG A 80 -9.85 9.42 -0.02
C ARG A 80 -9.26 9.86 -1.35
N GLY A 81 -9.56 11.11 -1.67
CA GLY A 81 -8.97 11.83 -2.77
C GLY A 81 -7.46 11.93 -2.66
N TRP A 82 -6.88 12.50 -3.69
CA TRP A 82 -5.45 12.66 -3.84
C TRP A 82 -4.80 13.35 -2.65
N VAL A 83 -3.68 12.80 -2.20
CA VAL A 83 -2.85 13.34 -1.12
C VAL A 83 -1.63 14.07 -1.69
N THR A 84 -1.10 15.02 -0.93
CA THR A 84 0.16 15.70 -1.24
C THR A 84 1.13 15.62 -0.07
N GLY A 85 2.42 15.72 -0.37
CA GLY A 85 3.46 15.80 0.66
C GLY A 85 4.84 16.04 0.08
N ARG A 86 5.87 15.86 0.92
CA ARG A 86 7.27 15.91 0.50
C ARG A 86 8.03 14.71 1.05
N THR A 87 9.01 14.23 0.29
CA THR A 87 9.98 13.24 0.75
C THR A 87 10.99 13.88 1.71
N GLY A 88 11.76 13.07 2.44
CA GLY A 88 12.86 13.57 3.29
C GLY A 88 13.96 14.30 2.51
N SER A 89 14.09 14.05 1.20
CA SER A 89 15.00 14.77 0.30
C SER A 89 14.43 16.08 -0.25
N GLY A 90 13.22 16.45 0.17
CA GLY A 90 12.51 17.65 -0.24
C GLY A 90 11.83 17.55 -1.61
N VAL A 91 11.62 16.35 -2.16
CA VAL A 91 10.88 16.17 -3.42
C VAL A 91 9.39 16.20 -3.13
N GLY A 92 8.62 17.03 -3.85
CA GLY A 92 7.16 17.08 -3.71
C GLY A 92 6.51 15.85 -4.32
N TYR A 93 5.40 15.39 -3.75
CA TYR A 93 4.62 14.29 -4.33
C TYR A 93 3.12 14.53 -4.21
N ALA A 94 2.38 14.04 -5.20
CA ALA A 94 0.93 13.96 -5.23
C ALA A 94 0.54 12.55 -5.67
N GLY A 95 -0.41 11.91 -5.00
CA GLY A 95 -0.78 10.56 -5.39
C GLY A 95 -2.05 10.06 -4.75
N VAL A 96 -2.42 8.85 -5.15
CA VAL A 96 -3.62 8.16 -4.68
C VAL A 96 -3.32 6.67 -4.57
N ASP A 97 -3.82 6.06 -3.50
CA ASP A 97 -3.80 4.62 -3.36
C ASP A 97 -4.93 4.02 -4.20
N GLY A 98 -4.66 2.86 -4.80
CA GLY A 98 -5.68 2.09 -5.50
C GLY A 98 -6.77 1.63 -4.53
N VAL A 99 -7.96 1.33 -5.05
CA VAL A 99 -9.13 0.87 -4.27
C VAL A 99 -8.87 -0.35 -3.37
N ARG A 100 -7.80 -1.12 -3.64
CA ARG A 100 -7.38 -2.28 -2.84
C ARG A 100 -6.31 -1.96 -1.78
N GLY A 101 -5.83 -0.71 -1.70
CA GLY A 101 -4.88 -0.20 -0.71
C GLY A 101 -3.46 -0.79 -0.73
N LYS A 102 -3.18 -1.73 -1.64
CA LYS A 102 -1.87 -2.40 -1.75
C LYS A 102 -0.96 -1.77 -2.79
N THR A 103 -1.53 -1.01 -3.71
CA THR A 103 -0.84 -0.38 -4.84
C THR A 103 -1.28 1.07 -4.94
N GLY A 104 -0.52 1.91 -5.62
CA GLY A 104 -0.88 3.31 -5.79
C GLY A 104 -0.13 3.98 -6.93
N LEU A 105 -0.64 5.15 -7.33
CA LEU A 105 -0.06 5.97 -8.38
C LEU A 105 0.37 7.31 -7.80
N TYR A 106 1.65 7.64 -7.93
CA TYR A 106 2.25 8.82 -7.32
C TYR A 106 3.09 9.58 -8.34
N TYR A 107 2.81 10.86 -8.50
CA TYR A 107 3.61 11.82 -9.24
C TYR A 107 4.57 12.52 -8.28
N PHE A 108 5.85 12.55 -8.65
CA PHE A 108 6.90 13.20 -7.90
C PHE A 108 7.54 14.29 -8.74
N CYS A 109 7.99 15.35 -8.07
CA CYS A 109 8.49 16.52 -8.73
C CYS A 109 9.41 17.31 -7.79
N GLY A 110 10.61 17.60 -8.28
CA GLY A 110 11.62 18.37 -7.56
C GLY A 110 13.01 18.23 -8.18
N ARG A 111 13.89 19.20 -7.88
CA ARG A 111 15.27 19.25 -8.40
C ARG A 111 15.34 19.21 -9.93
N GLY A 112 14.38 19.84 -10.61
CA GLY A 112 14.30 19.89 -12.07
C GLY A 112 13.90 18.57 -12.73
N GLN A 113 13.42 17.59 -11.96
CA GLN A 113 12.98 16.30 -12.48
C GLN A 113 11.57 15.98 -11.98
N SER A 114 10.82 15.24 -12.80
CA SER A 114 9.54 14.70 -12.41
C SER A 114 9.31 13.32 -13.01
N PHE A 115 8.55 12.52 -12.29
CA PHE A 115 8.28 11.14 -12.67
C PHE A 115 6.97 10.64 -12.07
N LEU A 116 6.35 9.71 -12.76
CA LEU A 116 5.20 8.95 -12.31
C LEU A 116 5.66 7.58 -11.85
N ARG A 117 5.25 7.17 -10.65
CA ARG A 117 5.66 5.91 -10.04
C ARG A 117 4.44 5.09 -9.64
N VAL A 118 4.54 3.78 -9.86
CA VAL A 118 3.59 2.81 -9.32
C VAL A 118 4.19 2.18 -8.08
N ILE A 119 3.51 2.33 -6.95
CA ILE A 119 3.92 1.76 -5.65
C ILE A 119 3.20 0.43 -5.43
N GLY A 120 3.83 -0.49 -4.69
CA GLY A 120 3.22 -1.75 -4.29
C GLY A 120 3.34 -2.87 -5.32
N ILE A 121 4.12 -2.65 -6.38
CA ILE A 121 4.52 -3.66 -7.34
C ILE A 121 6.03 -3.57 -7.59
N ASP A 122 6.64 -4.72 -7.85
CA ASP A 122 8.00 -4.81 -8.36
C ASP A 122 7.97 -4.82 -9.88
N GLY A 123 8.95 -4.20 -10.53
CA GLY A 123 9.05 -4.28 -11.98
C GLY A 123 10.32 -3.71 -12.57
N GLY A 124 10.95 -4.52 -13.43
CA GLY A 124 11.97 -4.09 -14.37
C GLY A 124 11.38 -3.26 -15.52
N GLU A 125 12.16 -3.07 -16.59
CA GLU A 125 11.74 -2.26 -17.73
C GLU A 125 10.52 -2.89 -18.42
N ARG A 126 9.35 -2.24 -18.28
CA ARG A 126 8.07 -2.78 -18.76
C ARG A 126 7.22 -1.65 -19.33
N GLY A 127 6.53 -1.95 -20.43
CA GLY A 127 5.44 -1.11 -20.91
C GLY A 127 4.26 -1.24 -19.96
N MET A 128 3.69 -0.12 -19.53
CA MET A 128 2.41 -0.08 -18.82
C MET A 128 1.51 0.95 -19.50
N ILE A 129 0.20 0.75 -19.36
CA ILE A 129 -0.79 1.65 -19.90
C ILE A 129 -1.42 2.36 -18.71
N VAL A 130 -1.23 3.67 -18.64
CA VAL A 130 -2.04 4.53 -17.79
C VAL A 130 -3.30 4.86 -18.57
N GLU A 131 -4.46 4.58 -18.00
CA GLU A 131 -5.74 4.89 -18.62
C GLU A 131 -6.50 5.88 -17.75
N VAL A 132 -6.96 6.98 -18.34
CA VAL A 132 -7.79 7.99 -17.67
C VAL A 132 -9.10 8.11 -18.42
N ASP A 133 -10.21 7.81 -17.75
CA ASP A 133 -11.57 7.85 -18.32
C ASP A 133 -11.69 7.13 -19.70
N GLY A 134 -10.95 6.03 -19.88
CA GLY A 134 -10.92 5.25 -21.11
C GLY A 134 -9.87 5.70 -22.15
N GLN A 135 -9.26 6.88 -21.99
CA GLN A 135 -8.14 7.31 -22.81
C GLN A 135 -6.84 6.63 -22.35
N GLN A 136 -6.15 5.97 -23.26
CA GLN A 136 -4.93 5.20 -22.96
C GLN A 136 -3.66 5.99 -23.26
N PHE A 137 -2.72 5.94 -22.31
CA PHE A 137 -1.40 6.52 -22.35
C PHE A 137 -0.37 5.41 -22.15
N PRO A 138 0.17 4.82 -23.23
CA PRO A 138 1.24 3.85 -23.11
C PRO A 138 2.52 4.56 -22.65
N LEU A 139 3.07 4.13 -21.52
CA LEU A 139 4.28 4.69 -20.93
C LEU A 139 5.34 3.60 -20.77
N ARG A 140 6.60 4.02 -20.88
CA ARG A 140 7.75 3.17 -20.55
C ARG A 140 8.10 3.41 -19.09
N PHE A 141 8.06 2.34 -18.29
CA PHE A 141 8.51 2.37 -16.91
C PHE A 141 9.83 1.61 -16.78
N SER A 142 10.74 2.15 -15.98
CA SER A 142 12.02 1.56 -15.62
C SER A 142 12.08 1.35 -14.10
N PRO A 143 12.81 0.34 -13.60
CA PRO A 143 12.96 0.13 -12.16
C PRO A 143 13.76 1.27 -11.56
N ASN A 144 13.30 1.81 -10.43
CA ASN A 144 14.11 2.69 -9.61
C ASN A 144 15.03 1.90 -8.65
N GLY A 145 15.75 2.57 -7.76
CA GLY A 145 16.64 1.94 -6.78
C GLY A 145 15.97 0.99 -5.76
N GLN A 146 14.63 0.99 -5.69
CA GLN A 146 13.81 0.07 -4.89
C GLN A 146 13.04 -0.93 -5.77
N ASN A 147 13.42 -1.07 -7.05
CA ASN A 147 12.76 -1.93 -8.04
C ASN A 147 11.28 -1.58 -8.30
N GLN A 148 10.85 -0.37 -7.94
CA GLN A 148 9.50 0.13 -8.24
C GLN A 148 9.48 0.74 -9.64
N PRO A 149 8.42 0.48 -10.44
CA PRO A 149 8.30 1.06 -11.77
C PRO A 149 8.15 2.58 -11.73
N GLU A 150 9.01 3.27 -12.48
CA GLU A 150 9.02 4.73 -12.61
C GLU A 150 9.12 5.15 -14.08
N SER A 151 8.33 6.16 -14.47
CA SER A 151 8.38 6.76 -15.79
C SER A 151 8.69 8.25 -15.66
N THR A 152 9.79 8.70 -16.26
CA THR A 152 10.14 10.12 -16.31
C THR A 152 9.19 10.86 -17.24
N LEU A 153 8.56 11.91 -16.73
CA LEU A 153 7.55 12.70 -17.44
C LEU A 153 7.73 14.17 -17.09
N ALA A 154 7.55 15.06 -18.06
CA ALA A 154 7.38 16.49 -17.81
C ALA A 154 6.01 16.76 -17.16
N TYR A 155 5.90 17.84 -16.37
CA TYR A 155 4.60 18.27 -15.82
C TYR A 155 3.60 18.67 -16.92
N SER A 156 4.08 18.97 -18.13
CA SER A 156 3.27 19.29 -19.31
C SER A 156 2.82 18.05 -20.09
N ASP A 157 3.22 16.84 -19.71
CA ASP A 157 2.86 15.63 -20.45
C ASP A 157 1.33 15.41 -20.49
N PRO A 158 0.77 14.94 -21.62
CA PRO A 158 -0.68 14.76 -21.78
C PRO A 158 -1.31 13.86 -20.71
N VAL A 159 -0.58 12.85 -20.22
CA VAL A 159 -1.05 11.99 -19.14
C VAL A 159 -1.21 12.75 -17.83
N ILE A 160 -0.33 13.71 -17.52
CA ILE A 160 -0.44 14.55 -16.31
C ILE A 160 -1.66 15.48 -16.41
N GLN A 161 -1.88 16.06 -17.59
CA GLN A 161 -3.08 16.88 -17.85
C GLN A 161 -4.36 16.05 -17.72
N ALA A 162 -4.38 14.82 -18.24
CA ALA A 162 -5.50 13.91 -18.10
C ALA A 162 -5.76 13.56 -16.63
N LEU A 163 -4.71 13.26 -15.85
CA LEU A 163 -4.84 12.99 -14.41
C LEU A 163 -5.42 14.20 -13.65
N GLN A 164 -5.13 15.42 -14.06
CA GLN A 164 -5.70 16.64 -13.46
C GLN A 164 -7.17 16.89 -13.81
N GLY A 165 -7.62 16.47 -14.98
CA GLY A 165 -8.97 16.75 -15.49
C GLY A 165 -9.94 15.58 -15.43
N GLY A 166 -9.44 14.36 -15.24
CA GLY A 166 -10.23 13.14 -15.31
C GLY A 166 -11.00 12.80 -14.03
N SER A 167 -11.78 11.72 -14.10
CA SER A 167 -12.60 11.22 -12.99
C SER A 167 -12.05 9.92 -12.40
N ARG A 168 -11.40 9.08 -13.21
CA ARG A 168 -10.85 7.80 -12.79
C ARG A 168 -9.54 7.48 -13.52
N VAL A 169 -8.61 6.84 -12.81
CA VAL A 169 -7.38 6.30 -13.39
C VAL A 169 -7.30 4.79 -13.18
N ARG A 170 -6.86 4.09 -14.21
CA ARG A 170 -6.39 2.70 -14.14
C ARG A 170 -4.95 2.61 -14.62
N VAL A 171 -4.17 1.73 -14.03
CA VAL A 171 -2.86 1.36 -14.55
C VAL A 171 -2.88 -0.12 -14.86
N LEU A 172 -2.62 -0.46 -16.12
CA LEU A 172 -2.57 -1.82 -16.62
C LEU A 172 -1.13 -2.18 -16.94
N THR A 173 -0.72 -3.38 -16.57
CA THR A 173 0.53 -3.94 -17.10
C THR A 173 0.30 -4.48 -18.51
N TYR A 174 1.36 -4.64 -19.30
CA TYR A 174 1.26 -5.11 -20.68
C TYR A 174 0.59 -6.49 -20.83
N ASP A 175 0.74 -7.36 -19.82
CA ASP A 175 0.10 -8.68 -19.74
C ASP A 175 -1.38 -8.63 -19.30
N GLY A 176 -1.94 -7.42 -19.13
CA GLY A 176 -3.37 -7.20 -18.94
C GLY A 176 -3.89 -6.94 -17.52
N PRO A 177 -3.24 -7.32 -16.39
CA PRO A 177 -3.82 -7.05 -15.09
C PRO A 177 -3.82 -5.55 -14.74
N VAL A 178 -4.94 -5.11 -14.15
CA VAL A 178 -5.08 -3.78 -13.54
C VAL A 178 -4.36 -3.78 -12.20
N VAL A 179 -3.26 -3.03 -12.11
CA VAL A 179 -2.45 -2.90 -10.90
C VAL A 179 -2.86 -1.70 -10.05
N VAL A 180 -3.38 -0.64 -10.65
CA VAL A 180 -3.99 0.49 -9.92
C VAL A 180 -5.36 0.78 -10.51
N ASP A 181 -6.33 1.06 -9.64
CA ASP A 181 -7.65 1.56 -9.99
C ASP A 181 -8.04 2.54 -8.88
N ALA A 182 -8.26 3.81 -9.22
CA ALA A 182 -8.47 4.86 -8.23
C ALA A 182 -9.32 6.02 -8.78
N PRO A 183 -10.10 6.71 -7.92
CA PRO A 183 -10.74 7.96 -8.29
C PRO A 183 -9.70 9.07 -8.50
N LEU A 184 -10.02 10.02 -9.38
CA LEU A 184 -9.24 11.26 -9.58
C LEU A 184 -9.79 12.44 -8.78
N SER A 185 -10.72 12.22 -7.86
CA SER A 185 -11.23 13.26 -6.97
C SER A 185 -10.07 13.95 -6.22
N GLY A 186 -9.94 15.27 -6.40
CA GLY A 186 -8.89 16.08 -5.79
C GLY A 186 -7.54 16.10 -6.54
N SER A 187 -7.38 15.34 -7.62
CA SER A 187 -6.12 15.24 -8.38
C SER A 187 -5.64 16.58 -8.92
N SER A 188 -6.56 17.38 -9.47
CA SER A 188 -6.25 18.70 -10.04
C SER A 188 -5.49 19.58 -9.06
N ARG A 189 -6.05 19.74 -7.84
CA ARG A 189 -5.44 20.55 -6.78
C ARG A 189 -4.12 19.93 -6.30
N ALA A 190 -4.09 18.62 -6.10
CA ALA A 190 -2.91 17.94 -5.57
C ALA A 190 -1.71 18.05 -6.53
N LEU A 191 -1.94 17.76 -7.81
CA LEU A 191 -0.92 17.85 -8.85
C LEU A 191 -0.48 19.31 -9.06
N ALA A 192 -1.41 20.26 -9.14
CA ALA A 192 -1.06 21.68 -9.29
C ALA A 192 -0.19 22.20 -8.13
N GLN A 193 -0.49 21.81 -6.90
CA GLN A 193 0.31 22.17 -5.73
C GLN A 193 1.75 21.66 -5.85
N VAL A 194 1.93 20.41 -6.26
CA VAL A 194 3.26 19.82 -6.39
C VAL A 194 4.03 20.45 -7.55
N ILE A 195 3.39 20.60 -8.71
CA ILE A 195 3.98 21.20 -9.92
C ILE A 195 4.41 22.65 -9.66
N SER A 196 3.68 23.42 -8.86
CA SER A 196 4.07 24.79 -8.50
C SER A 196 5.39 24.88 -7.72
N SER A 197 5.90 23.74 -7.23
CA SER A 197 7.15 23.63 -6.47
C SER A 197 8.21 22.72 -7.13
N CYS A 198 8.01 22.39 -8.42
CA CYS A 198 9.05 21.88 -9.30
C CYS A 198 10.02 23.02 -9.66
#